data_AF-A0A917P7E3-F1
#
_entry.id   AF-A0A917P7E3-F1
#
_cell.length_a   1.000
_cell.length_b   1.000
_cell.length_c   1.000
_cell.angle_alpha   90.00
_cell.angle_beta   90.00
_cell.angle_gamma   90.00
#
_symmetry.space_group_name_H-M   'P 1'
#
loop_
_entity.id
_entity.type
_entity.pdbx_description
1 polymer ?
#
loop_
_entity_poly.entity_id
_entity_poly.type
_entity_poly.pdbx_seq_one_letter_code
_entity_poly.pdbx_strand_id
1 'polypeptide(L)'
;MTREDTGARPAGPERVTTHALVFEDLTPEERGRREELVEIIVVGEVASLRSGKALREVRDRRLYRETHTNLEAWAHDACRLSRARVYQLIEFADVHEAAADQGIEVSNERMARALGVISPEHYGLVVAVTQAATGKDRPSNADLQAVGEVVRDMAAGMVEHPDTREPMPFADLPPERKAEAVTRAVQAGSRDRRDFQGTDDVKPMEYLSGLQQMGVTGALRFGPPGYWLEVMDASTGELLEGPPAATVWDAPRAWRRRHESELDRPGDA
;
A
#
# COMPACT_ATOMS: atom_id res chain seq x y z
N MET A 1 -30.07 -39.47 -50.69
CA MET A 1 -30.11 -39.11 -49.26
C MET A 1 -28.66 -38.97 -48.82
N THR A 2 -28.18 -37.74 -48.81
CA THR A 2 -26.80 -37.32 -48.60
C THR A 2 -26.46 -37.39 -47.12
N ARG A 3 -25.38 -38.07 -46.74
CA ARG A 3 -24.71 -37.82 -45.46
C ARG A 3 -23.21 -37.77 -45.71
N GLU A 4 -22.69 -36.58 -45.43
CA GLU A 4 -21.32 -36.16 -45.64
C GLU A 4 -20.37 -36.82 -44.65
N ASP A 5 -19.23 -37.17 -45.22
CA ASP A 5 -17.96 -37.53 -44.61
C ASP A 5 -17.47 -36.39 -43.69
N THR A 6 -17.34 -36.65 -42.39
CA THR A 6 -16.73 -35.72 -41.44
C THR A 6 -15.44 -36.34 -40.93
N GLY A 7 -14.33 -35.84 -41.48
CA GLY A 7 -12.98 -36.27 -41.17
C GLY A 7 -12.60 -36.08 -39.70
N ALA A 8 -12.13 -37.16 -39.08
CA ALA A 8 -11.38 -37.11 -37.84
C ALA A 8 -9.88 -37.00 -38.18
N ARG A 9 -9.32 -35.81 -37.99
CA ARG A 9 -7.88 -35.54 -38.07
C ARG A 9 -7.27 -35.88 -36.70
N PRO A 10 -6.23 -36.73 -36.59
CA PRO A 10 -5.60 -36.99 -35.30
C PRO A 10 -4.80 -35.76 -34.85
N ALA A 11 -5.04 -35.34 -33.59
CA ALA A 11 -4.27 -34.30 -32.92
C ALA A 11 -2.80 -34.77 -32.81
N GLY A 12 -1.90 -34.08 -33.52
CA GLY A 12 -0.46 -34.28 -33.37
C GLY A 12 0.00 -33.76 -32.00
N PRO A 13 1.10 -34.31 -31.44
CA PRO A 13 1.59 -33.90 -30.13
C PRO A 13 2.01 -32.43 -30.18
N GLU A 14 1.42 -31.65 -29.29
CA GLU A 14 1.73 -30.24 -29.05
C GLU A 14 3.23 -30.14 -28.71
N ARG A 15 3.98 -29.48 -29.57
CA ARG A 15 5.42 -29.29 -29.40
C ARG A 15 5.64 -28.34 -28.21
N VAL A 16 5.94 -28.91 -27.04
CA VAL A 16 6.50 -28.15 -25.92
C VAL A 16 7.82 -27.57 -26.41
N THR A 17 7.82 -26.27 -26.67
CA THR A 17 9.01 -25.55 -27.16
C THR A 17 9.90 -25.30 -25.95
N THR A 18 10.79 -26.25 -25.65
CA THR A 18 11.88 -26.07 -24.68
C THR A 18 12.75 -24.91 -25.16
N HIS A 19 12.57 -23.73 -24.57
CA HIS A 19 13.48 -22.61 -24.75
C HIS A 19 14.75 -22.94 -23.96
N ALA A 20 15.84 -23.22 -24.67
CA ALA A 20 17.15 -23.36 -24.05
C ALA A 20 17.48 -22.04 -23.34
N LEU A 21 17.69 -22.10 -22.02
CA LEU A 21 18.14 -20.95 -21.25
C LEU A 21 19.57 -20.60 -21.68
N VAL A 22 19.75 -19.44 -22.32
CA VAL A 22 21.06 -18.89 -22.66
C VAL A 22 21.48 -18.00 -21.50
N PHE A 23 22.58 -18.37 -20.83
CA PHE A 23 23.21 -17.56 -19.79
C PHE A 23 24.31 -16.69 -20.40
N GLU A 24 24.47 -15.49 -19.86
CA GLU A 24 25.50 -14.54 -20.29
C GLU A 24 26.72 -14.66 -19.37
N ASP A 25 27.91 -14.82 -19.93
CA ASP A 25 29.13 -14.96 -19.12
C ASP A 25 29.47 -13.64 -18.40
N LEU A 26 30.02 -13.77 -17.18
CA LEU A 26 30.64 -12.66 -16.47
C LEU A 26 32.10 -12.51 -16.90
N THR A 27 32.58 -11.27 -16.95
CA THR A 27 34.02 -11.01 -16.98
C THR A 27 34.71 -11.48 -15.69
N PRO A 28 36.02 -11.75 -15.70
CA PRO A 28 36.77 -12.08 -14.48
C PRO A 28 36.58 -11.05 -13.35
N GLU A 29 36.55 -9.77 -13.71
CA GLU A 29 36.34 -8.66 -12.77
C GLU A 29 34.94 -8.69 -12.14
N GLU A 30 33.91 -8.96 -12.94
CA GLU A 30 32.54 -9.10 -12.44
C GLU A 30 32.38 -10.32 -11.54
N ARG A 31 33.06 -11.42 -11.85
CA ARG A 31 33.05 -12.62 -11.02
C ARG A 31 33.71 -12.36 -9.66
N GLY A 32 34.89 -11.73 -9.66
CA GLY A 32 35.55 -11.31 -8.42
C GLY A 32 34.67 -10.37 -7.60
N ARG A 33 34.05 -9.37 -8.25
CA ARG A 33 33.12 -8.45 -7.57
C ARG A 33 31.90 -9.17 -7.00
N ARG A 34 31.34 -10.15 -7.71
CA ARG A 34 30.22 -10.97 -7.21
C ARG A 34 30.63 -11.73 -5.95
N GLU A 35 31.83 -12.32 -5.93
CA GLU A 35 32.34 -13.06 -4.77
C GLU A 35 32.49 -12.17 -3.54
N GLU A 36 33.05 -10.96 -3.70
CA GLU A 36 33.12 -9.95 -2.63
C GLU A 36 31.73 -9.58 -2.11
N LEU A 37 30.76 -9.37 -3.01
CA LEU A 37 29.39 -9.00 -2.64
C LEU A 37 28.68 -10.15 -1.91
N VAL A 38 28.91 -11.41 -2.30
CA VAL A 38 28.40 -12.58 -1.59
C VAL A 38 28.95 -12.62 -0.17
N GLU A 39 30.26 -12.37 0.01
CA GLU A 39 30.85 -12.30 1.34
C GLU A 39 30.19 -11.20 2.19
N ILE A 40 29.99 -10.00 1.65
CA ILE A 40 29.29 -8.90 2.34
C ILE A 40 27.87 -9.31 2.76
N ILE A 41 27.15 -10.02 1.89
CA ILE A 41 25.76 -10.44 2.16
C ILE A 41 25.71 -11.52 3.23
N VAL A 42 26.60 -12.52 3.17
CA VAL A 42 26.61 -13.69 4.07
C VAL A 42 27.21 -13.38 5.43
N VAL A 43 28.29 -12.59 5.48
CA VAL A 43 28.95 -12.17 6.73
C VAL A 43 28.18 -11.03 7.40
N GLY A 44 27.52 -10.18 6.61
CA GLY A 44 26.67 -9.12 7.14
C GLY A 44 25.57 -9.70 8.04
N GLU A 45 25.32 -9.06 9.18
CA GLU A 45 24.14 -9.40 9.97
C GLU A 45 22.88 -9.29 9.08
N VAL A 46 21.96 -10.23 9.25
CA VAL A 46 20.68 -10.31 8.51
C VAL A 46 19.80 -9.14 8.94
N ALA A 47 20.15 -7.93 8.51
CA ALA A 47 19.45 -6.65 8.51
C ALA A 47 20.38 -5.46 8.21
N SER A 48 21.61 -5.73 7.75
CA SER A 48 22.61 -4.68 7.58
C SER A 48 22.37 -3.86 6.31
N LEU A 49 22.63 -2.54 6.40
CA LEU A 49 22.65 -1.61 5.28
C LEU A 49 23.62 -2.08 4.17
N ARG A 50 24.73 -2.71 4.57
CA ARG A 50 25.75 -3.22 3.65
C ARG A 50 25.21 -4.36 2.79
N SER A 51 24.50 -5.31 3.38
CA SER A 51 23.87 -6.42 2.66
C SER A 51 22.84 -5.91 1.65
N GLY A 52 22.05 -4.90 2.03
CA GLY A 52 21.10 -4.23 1.12
C GLY A 52 21.77 -3.58 -0.08
N LYS A 53 22.81 -2.77 0.15
CA LYS A 53 23.61 -2.15 -0.93
C LYS A 53 24.26 -3.18 -1.84
N ALA A 54 24.77 -4.27 -1.26
CA ALA A 54 25.40 -5.35 -2.03
C ALA A 54 24.39 -6.08 -2.93
N LEU A 55 23.21 -6.42 -2.40
CA LEU A 55 22.12 -7.02 -3.18
C LEU A 55 21.64 -6.10 -4.31
N ARG A 56 21.56 -4.79 -4.04
CA ARG A 56 21.23 -3.78 -5.05
C ARG A 56 22.27 -3.74 -6.16
N GLU A 57 23.56 -3.75 -5.83
CA GLU A 57 24.62 -3.78 -6.84
C GLU A 57 24.55 -5.05 -7.71
N VAL A 58 24.33 -6.22 -7.09
CA VAL A 58 24.16 -7.48 -7.82
C VAL A 58 22.97 -7.40 -8.79
N ARG A 59 21.86 -6.81 -8.36
CA ARG A 59 20.66 -6.60 -9.19
C ARG A 59 20.96 -5.69 -10.38
N ASP A 60 21.47 -4.49 -10.10
CA ASP A 60 21.60 -3.42 -11.08
C ASP A 60 22.65 -3.77 -12.15
N ARG A 61 23.70 -4.50 -11.77
CA ARG A 61 24.74 -5.00 -12.68
C ARG A 61 24.45 -6.41 -13.23
N ARG A 62 23.33 -7.01 -12.85
CA ARG A 62 22.93 -8.39 -13.20
C ARG A 62 24.05 -9.41 -12.98
N LEU A 63 24.78 -9.34 -11.85
CA LEU A 63 25.92 -10.23 -11.55
C LEU A 63 25.52 -11.70 -11.32
N TYR A 64 24.23 -12.01 -11.39
CA TYR A 64 23.68 -13.37 -11.33
C TYR A 64 23.53 -14.05 -12.71
N ARG A 65 23.64 -13.29 -13.80
CA ARG A 65 23.24 -13.69 -15.17
C ARG A 65 23.98 -14.89 -15.78
N GLU A 66 25.13 -15.25 -15.23
CA GLU A 66 25.94 -16.40 -15.65
C GLU A 66 25.35 -17.75 -15.19
N THR A 67 24.58 -17.75 -14.11
CA THR A 67 24.06 -18.99 -13.50
C THR A 67 22.54 -18.99 -13.32
N HIS A 68 21.92 -17.82 -13.22
CA HIS A 68 20.51 -17.67 -12.92
C HIS A 68 19.86 -16.63 -13.82
N THR A 69 18.58 -16.82 -14.10
CA THR A 69 17.80 -15.90 -14.94
C THR A 69 17.29 -14.69 -14.17
N ASN A 70 17.20 -14.79 -12.83
CA ASN A 70 16.73 -13.75 -11.95
C ASN A 70 17.53 -13.70 -10.65
N LEU A 71 17.41 -12.56 -9.95
CA LEU A 71 18.13 -12.29 -8.72
C LEU A 71 17.70 -13.22 -7.59
N GLU A 72 16.41 -13.55 -7.52
CA GLU A 72 15.83 -14.32 -6.42
C GLU A 72 16.37 -15.74 -6.37
N ALA A 73 16.44 -16.41 -7.51
CA ALA A 73 17.00 -17.76 -7.62
C ALA A 73 18.48 -17.76 -7.23
N TRP A 74 19.24 -16.78 -7.71
CA TRP A 74 20.64 -16.63 -7.35
C TRP A 74 20.84 -16.36 -5.85
N ALA A 75 20.07 -15.44 -5.27
CA ALA A 75 20.19 -15.08 -3.87
C ALA A 75 19.76 -16.22 -2.94
N HIS A 76 18.79 -17.04 -3.36
CA HIS A 76 18.42 -18.25 -2.66
C HIS A 76 19.57 -19.27 -2.64
N ASP A 77 20.21 -19.50 -3.78
CA ASP A 77 21.25 -20.53 -3.90
C ASP A 77 22.59 -20.08 -3.30
N ALA A 78 23.02 -18.85 -3.58
CA ALA A 78 24.30 -18.31 -3.14
C ALA A 78 24.29 -17.77 -1.70
N CYS A 79 23.19 -17.14 -1.28
CA CYS A 79 23.11 -16.41 0.00
C CYS A 79 22.07 -16.98 0.97
N ARG A 80 21.30 -18.01 0.59
CA ARG A 80 20.22 -18.61 1.41
C ARG A 80 19.14 -17.59 1.82
N LEU A 81 18.90 -16.59 0.97
CA LEU A 81 17.88 -15.58 1.21
C LEU A 81 16.58 -15.91 0.48
N SER A 82 15.45 -15.70 1.15
CA SER A 82 14.15 -15.74 0.48
C SER A 82 13.97 -14.52 -0.42
N ARG A 83 13.13 -14.65 -1.45
CA ARG A 83 12.73 -13.52 -2.32
C ARG A 83 12.30 -12.29 -1.51
N ALA A 84 11.44 -12.49 -0.51
CA ALA A 84 10.96 -11.39 0.34
C ALA A 84 12.12 -10.71 1.08
N ARG A 85 13.08 -11.49 1.61
CA ARG A 85 14.21 -10.93 2.35
C ARG A 85 15.14 -10.12 1.46
N VAL A 86 15.37 -10.55 0.21
CA VAL A 86 16.18 -9.83 -0.77
C VAL A 86 15.64 -8.43 -0.99
N TYR A 87 14.34 -8.31 -1.31
CA TYR A 87 13.74 -7.01 -1.61
C TYR A 87 13.64 -6.12 -0.37
N GLN A 88 13.38 -6.68 0.81
CA GLN A 88 13.38 -5.92 2.06
C GLN A 88 14.75 -5.29 2.37
N LEU A 89 15.85 -6.02 2.12
CA LEU A 89 17.21 -5.49 2.34
C LEU A 89 17.56 -4.40 1.32
N ILE A 90 17.18 -4.59 0.05
CA ILE A 90 17.36 -3.56 -0.99
C ILE A 90 16.56 -2.30 -0.63
N GLU A 91 15.27 -2.46 -0.33
CA GLU A 91 14.38 -1.36 0.09
C GLU A 91 14.94 -0.65 1.32
N PHE A 92 15.47 -1.39 2.30
CA PHE A 92 16.12 -0.80 3.47
C PHE A 92 17.29 0.12 3.07
N ALA A 93 18.13 -0.32 2.14
CA ALA A 93 19.24 0.50 1.65
C ALA A 93 18.79 1.72 0.87
N ASP A 94 17.78 1.57 0.01
CA ASP A 94 17.23 2.67 -0.80
C ASP A 94 16.59 3.74 0.09
N VAL A 95 15.76 3.34 1.06
CA VAL A 95 15.13 4.27 2.01
C VAL A 95 16.17 4.95 2.90
N HIS A 96 17.19 4.22 3.36
CA HIS A 96 18.25 4.80 4.19
C HIS A 96 19.05 5.86 3.42
N GLU A 97 19.38 5.63 2.16
CA GLU A 97 20.09 6.63 1.34
C GLU A 97 19.19 7.85 1.08
N ALA A 98 17.95 7.64 0.65
CA ALA A 98 17.01 8.72 0.37
C ALA A 98 16.65 9.58 1.60
N ALA A 99 16.60 8.97 2.78
CA ALA A 99 16.41 9.67 4.05
C ALA A 99 17.67 10.43 4.49
N ALA A 100 18.86 9.84 4.29
CA ALA A 100 20.12 10.50 4.61
C ALA A 100 20.34 11.79 3.80
N ASP A 101 19.92 11.82 2.53
CA ASP A 101 19.96 13.02 1.68
C ASP A 101 19.10 14.18 2.23
N GLN A 102 18.12 13.87 3.10
CA GLN A 102 17.27 14.83 3.80
C GLN A 102 17.71 15.08 5.26
N GLY A 103 18.85 14.52 5.69
CA GLY A 103 19.34 14.61 7.06
C GLY A 103 18.53 13.79 8.07
N ILE A 104 17.77 12.78 7.61
CA ILE A 104 16.94 11.92 8.45
C ILE A 104 17.70 10.62 8.74
N GLU A 105 17.90 10.32 10.02
CA GLU A 105 18.55 9.08 10.45
C GLU A 105 17.56 7.91 10.49
N VAL A 106 17.79 6.89 9.65
CA VAL A 106 17.00 5.65 9.65
C VAL A 106 17.69 4.61 10.51
N SER A 107 17.26 4.52 11.77
CA SER A 107 17.94 3.69 12.79
C SER A 107 17.73 2.17 12.64
N ASN A 108 16.69 1.73 11.94
CA ASN A 108 16.36 0.30 11.82
C ASN A 108 15.44 -0.01 10.62
N GLU A 109 15.33 -1.29 10.25
CA GLU A 109 14.49 -1.75 9.14
C GLU A 109 12.99 -1.45 9.32
N ARG A 110 12.48 -1.45 10.56
CA ARG A 110 11.06 -1.17 10.80
C ARG A 110 10.73 0.29 10.47
N MET A 111 11.65 1.21 10.79
CA MET A 111 11.55 2.61 10.39
C MET A 111 11.61 2.74 8.86
N ALA A 112 12.55 2.06 8.23
CA ALA A 112 12.66 2.08 6.77
C ALA A 112 11.39 1.56 6.09
N ARG A 113 10.80 0.48 6.60
CA ARG A 113 9.52 -0.04 6.07
C ARG A 113 8.37 0.94 6.25
N ALA A 114 8.31 1.65 7.38
CA ALA A 114 7.31 2.68 7.61
C ALA A 114 7.43 3.85 6.61
N LEU A 115 8.65 4.15 6.16
CA LEU A 115 8.92 5.18 5.14
C LEU A 115 8.92 4.63 3.71
N GLY A 116 9.13 3.33 3.49
CA GLY A 116 9.19 2.73 2.15
C GLY A 116 7.86 2.80 1.40
N VAL A 117 6.76 2.98 2.12
CA VAL A 117 5.40 3.12 1.54
C VAL A 117 5.07 4.54 1.06
N ILE A 118 5.96 5.51 1.29
CA ILE A 118 5.76 6.91 0.88
C ILE A 118 6.87 7.38 -0.07
N SER A 119 6.55 8.35 -0.94
CA SER A 119 7.54 8.99 -1.80
C SER A 119 8.64 9.65 -0.95
N PRO A 120 9.94 9.51 -1.30
CA PRO A 120 11.05 10.09 -0.57
C PRO A 120 10.90 11.57 -0.25
N GLU A 121 10.34 12.36 -1.15
CA GLU A 121 10.12 13.81 -0.97
C GLU A 121 9.26 14.15 0.26
N HIS A 122 8.51 13.18 0.79
CA HIS A 122 7.62 13.35 1.94
C HIS A 122 8.22 12.86 3.26
N TYR A 123 9.44 12.31 3.29
CA TYR A 123 10.03 11.77 4.53
C TYR A 123 10.17 12.84 5.61
N GLY A 124 10.72 14.02 5.26
CA GLY A 124 10.86 15.12 6.22
C GLY A 124 9.51 15.59 6.78
N LEU A 125 8.48 15.67 5.93
CA LEU A 125 7.14 16.05 6.33
C LEU A 125 6.55 15.05 7.34
N VAL A 126 6.64 13.74 7.04
CA VAL A 126 6.13 12.69 7.93
C VAL A 126 6.84 12.71 9.27
N VAL A 127 8.17 12.80 9.29
CA VAL A 127 8.94 12.86 10.54
C VAL A 127 8.52 14.09 11.36
N ALA A 128 8.49 15.28 10.75
CA ALA A 128 8.15 16.53 11.44
C ALA A 128 6.73 16.52 12.01
N VAL A 129 5.74 16.08 11.22
CA VAL A 129 4.34 16.00 11.68
C VAL A 129 4.20 14.95 12.79
N THR A 130 4.90 13.81 12.68
CA THR A 130 4.86 12.76 13.72
C THR A 130 5.45 13.26 15.03
N GLN A 131 6.58 13.96 15.00
CA GLN A 131 7.19 14.57 16.19
C GLN A 131 6.25 15.60 16.83
N ALA A 132 5.66 16.49 16.02
CA ALA A 132 4.72 17.50 16.50
C ALA A 132 3.45 16.88 17.12
N ALA A 133 2.90 15.81 16.51
CA ALA A 133 1.69 15.15 16.98
C ALA A 133 1.92 14.30 18.25
N THR A 134 3.09 13.68 18.38
CA THR A 134 3.39 12.78 19.51
C THR A 134 4.14 13.46 20.65
N GLY A 135 4.78 14.61 20.40
CA GLY A 135 5.68 15.28 21.34
C GLY A 135 7.00 14.53 21.59
N LYS A 136 7.31 13.49 20.79
CA LYS A 136 8.51 12.67 20.93
C LYS A 136 9.57 13.14 19.95
N ASP A 137 10.78 13.42 20.43
CA ASP A 137 11.94 13.71 19.57
C ASP A 137 12.26 12.53 18.64
N ARG A 138 12.01 11.30 19.11
CA ARG A 138 12.17 10.05 18.35
C ARG A 138 10.85 9.27 18.34
N PRO A 139 9.97 9.52 17.36
CA PRO A 139 8.71 8.79 17.24
C PRO A 139 8.92 7.29 17.03
N SER A 140 7.92 6.49 17.42
CA SER A 140 7.97 5.04 17.17
C SER A 140 7.72 4.73 15.69
N ASN A 141 8.13 3.54 15.23
CA ASN A 141 7.86 3.09 13.86
C ASN A 141 6.35 3.04 13.55
N ALA A 142 5.52 2.72 14.54
CA ALA A 142 4.06 2.71 14.38
C ALA A 142 3.49 4.13 14.24
N ASP A 143 4.06 5.11 14.96
CA ASP A 143 3.68 6.52 14.81
C ASP A 143 4.01 7.01 13.39
N LEU A 144 5.23 6.72 12.90
CA LEU A 144 5.65 7.08 11.55
C LEU A 144 4.79 6.42 10.47
N GLN A 145 4.47 5.12 10.63
CA GLN A 145 3.62 4.42 9.68
C GLN A 145 2.22 5.02 9.62
N ALA A 146 1.61 5.34 10.77
CA ALA A 146 0.26 5.92 10.81
C ALA A 146 0.20 7.28 10.11
N VAL A 147 1.20 8.14 10.31
CA VAL A 147 1.28 9.44 9.61
C VAL A 147 1.65 9.25 8.14
N GLY A 148 2.54 8.32 7.82
CA GLY A 148 2.94 7.99 6.45
C GLY A 148 1.78 7.51 5.59
N GLU A 149 0.90 6.66 6.13
CA GLU A 149 -0.33 6.23 5.46
C GLU A 149 -1.25 7.42 5.12
N VAL A 150 -1.44 8.34 6.07
CA VAL A 150 -2.22 9.57 5.82
C VAL A 150 -1.59 10.42 4.72
N VAL A 151 -0.28 10.62 4.74
CA VAL A 151 0.42 11.41 3.72
C VAL A 151 0.35 10.74 2.35
N ARG A 152 0.50 9.42 2.27
CA ARG A 152 0.36 8.67 1.02
C ARG A 152 -1.04 8.83 0.43
N ASP A 153 -2.07 8.69 1.26
CA ASP A 153 -3.46 8.78 0.82
C ASP A 153 -3.81 10.21 0.38
N MET A 154 -3.30 11.23 1.08
CA MET A 154 -3.41 12.63 0.68
C MET A 154 -2.66 12.92 -0.63
N ALA A 155 -1.44 12.38 -0.79
CA ALA A 155 -0.64 12.56 -2.01
C ALA A 155 -1.30 11.95 -3.26
N ALA A 156 -2.12 10.91 -3.08
CA ALA A 156 -2.87 10.28 -4.16
C ALA A 156 -4.20 10.99 -4.49
N GLY A 157 -4.64 11.95 -3.68
CA GLY A 157 -5.98 12.54 -3.74
C GLY A 157 -6.01 14.06 -3.81
N MET A 158 -7.23 14.59 -3.70
CA MET A 158 -7.49 16.01 -3.51
C MET A 158 -7.54 16.32 -2.01
N VAL A 159 -6.92 17.42 -1.62
CA VAL A 159 -6.93 17.94 -0.25
C VAL A 159 -7.58 19.31 -0.24
N GLU A 160 -8.21 19.65 0.88
CA GLU A 160 -8.76 20.98 1.10
C GLU A 160 -7.62 21.94 1.47
N HIS A 161 -7.48 23.04 0.73
CA HIS A 161 -6.52 24.08 1.07
C HIS A 161 -6.88 24.73 2.44
N PRO A 162 -5.95 24.84 3.41
CA PRO A 162 -6.27 25.30 4.78
C PRO A 162 -6.95 26.68 4.87
N ASP A 163 -6.57 27.61 4.00
CA ASP A 163 -7.13 28.98 3.97
C ASP A 163 -8.35 29.13 3.04
N THR A 164 -8.24 28.73 1.77
CA THR A 164 -9.30 28.96 0.76
C THR A 164 -10.43 27.93 0.81
N ARG A 165 -10.21 26.78 1.45
CA ARG A 165 -11.13 25.62 1.46
C ARG A 165 -11.42 25.02 0.08
N GLU A 166 -10.64 25.39 -0.92
CA GLU A 166 -10.79 24.83 -2.27
C GLU A 166 -10.10 23.47 -2.34
N PRO A 167 -10.70 22.49 -3.05
CA PRO A 167 -10.06 21.20 -3.29
C PRO A 167 -8.92 21.37 -4.30
N MET A 168 -7.72 20.91 -3.93
CA MET A 168 -6.55 20.94 -4.81
C MET A 168 -5.68 19.69 -4.63
N PRO A 169 -4.83 19.33 -5.61
CA PRO A 169 -3.86 18.26 -5.44
C PRO A 169 -2.90 18.56 -4.28
N PHE A 170 -2.58 17.54 -3.48
CA PHE A 170 -1.64 17.71 -2.36
C PHE A 170 -0.24 18.15 -2.82
N ALA A 171 0.17 17.78 -4.02
CA ALA A 171 1.43 18.20 -4.62
C ALA A 171 1.53 19.73 -4.76
N ASP A 172 0.41 20.38 -5.08
CA ASP A 172 0.31 21.82 -5.36
C ASP A 172 0.19 22.67 -4.09
N LEU A 173 -0.02 22.03 -2.93
CA LEU A 173 -0.12 22.72 -1.65
C LEU A 173 1.28 23.26 -1.26
N PRO A 174 1.40 24.53 -0.81
CA PRO A 174 2.68 25.06 -0.37
C PRO A 174 3.30 24.23 0.78
N PRO A 175 4.63 24.04 0.83
CA PRO A 175 5.28 23.19 1.85
C PRO A 175 4.89 23.54 3.28
N GLU A 176 4.79 24.82 3.62
CA GLU A 176 4.37 25.33 4.92
C GLU A 176 2.92 24.95 5.28
N ARG A 177 2.06 24.74 4.27
CA ARG A 177 0.66 24.33 4.45
C ARG A 177 0.47 22.81 4.45
N LYS A 178 1.39 22.05 3.82
CA LYS A 178 1.35 20.58 3.86
C LYS A 178 1.37 20.04 5.29
N ALA A 179 2.24 20.58 6.15
CA ALA A 179 2.32 20.15 7.55
C ALA A 179 1.02 20.39 8.32
N GLU A 180 0.39 21.55 8.12
CA GLU A 180 -0.90 21.87 8.74
C GLU A 180 -2.02 20.94 8.25
N ALA A 181 -2.12 20.74 6.93
CA ALA A 181 -3.13 19.86 6.33
C ALA A 181 -3.00 18.42 6.83
N VAL A 182 -1.78 17.86 6.84
CA VAL A 182 -1.53 16.51 7.36
C VAL A 182 -1.83 16.43 8.85
N THR A 183 -1.44 17.45 9.64
CA THR A 183 -1.74 17.47 11.08
C THR A 183 -3.24 17.44 11.35
N ARG A 184 -4.02 18.25 10.61
CA ARG A 184 -5.49 18.23 10.70
C ARG A 184 -6.06 16.86 10.32
N ALA A 185 -5.58 16.24 9.25
CA ALA A 185 -6.02 14.92 8.80
C ALA A 185 -5.71 13.82 9.83
N VAL A 186 -4.50 13.81 10.41
CA VAL A 186 -4.11 12.88 11.48
C VAL A 186 -4.98 13.05 12.73
N GLN A 187 -5.25 14.30 13.14
CA GLN A 187 -6.13 14.59 14.28
C GLN A 187 -7.59 14.24 14.02
N ALA A 188 -8.07 14.40 12.78
CA ALA A 188 -9.40 13.95 12.38
C ALA A 188 -9.50 12.43 12.46
N GLY A 189 -8.58 11.69 11.84
CA GLY A 189 -8.56 10.23 11.91
C GLY A 189 -8.39 9.67 13.34
N SER A 190 -7.62 10.35 14.20
CA SER A 190 -7.49 9.96 15.62
C SER A 190 -8.79 10.16 16.41
N ARG A 191 -9.50 11.28 16.16
CA ARG A 191 -10.83 11.52 16.74
C ARG A 191 -11.83 10.49 16.22
N ASP A 192 -11.87 10.29 14.90
CA ASP A 192 -12.74 9.30 14.27
C ASP A 192 -12.51 7.90 14.82
N ARG A 193 -11.24 7.49 15.03
CA ARG A 193 -10.89 6.19 15.63
C ARG A 193 -11.34 6.09 17.09
N ARG A 194 -11.22 7.16 17.88
CA ARG A 194 -11.65 7.19 19.28
C ARG A 194 -13.17 7.13 19.38
N ASP A 195 -13.86 7.88 18.54
CA ASP A 195 -15.32 7.89 18.45
C ASP A 195 -15.84 6.56 17.87
N PHE A 196 -15.04 5.88 17.05
CA PHE A 196 -15.28 4.53 16.51
C PHE A 196 -15.12 3.43 17.57
N GLN A 197 -13.97 3.38 18.26
CA GLN A 197 -13.69 2.37 19.32
C GLN A 197 -14.62 2.45 20.54
N GLY A 198 -15.48 3.47 20.62
CA GLY A 198 -16.47 3.62 21.68
C GLY A 198 -17.71 2.74 21.53
N THR A 199 -18.10 2.32 20.30
CA THR A 199 -19.39 1.63 20.08
C THR A 199 -19.55 0.84 18.77
N ASP A 200 -18.62 0.90 17.80
CA ASP A 200 -18.78 0.23 16.49
C ASP A 200 -17.43 -0.34 16.01
N ASP A 201 -17.42 -1.61 15.55
CA ASP A 201 -16.21 -2.33 15.14
C ASP A 201 -15.96 -2.32 13.62
N VAL A 202 -16.82 -1.72 12.79
CA VAL A 202 -16.64 -1.68 11.32
C VAL A 202 -16.52 -0.26 10.78
N LYS A 203 -15.38 0.08 10.14
CA LYS A 203 -15.17 1.43 9.60
C LYS A 203 -16.25 1.75 8.55
N PRO A 204 -16.76 3.00 8.51
CA PRO A 204 -17.84 3.39 7.57
C PRO A 204 -17.57 3.06 6.10
N MET A 205 -16.31 3.11 5.63
CA MET A 205 -15.97 2.75 4.25
C MET A 205 -15.83 1.27 4.00
N GLU A 206 -15.34 0.53 4.99
CA GLU A 206 -15.26 -0.92 4.92
C GLU A 206 -16.70 -1.49 4.91
N TYR A 207 -17.62 -0.85 5.62
CA TYR A 207 -19.05 -1.13 5.55
C TYR A 207 -19.64 -0.88 4.14
N LEU A 208 -19.42 0.29 3.55
CA LEU A 208 -19.88 0.58 2.18
C LEU A 208 -19.33 -0.39 1.15
N SER A 209 -18.04 -0.73 1.26
CA SER A 209 -17.39 -1.71 0.40
C SER A 209 -17.97 -3.11 0.62
N GLY A 210 -18.29 -3.47 1.86
CA GLY A 210 -18.97 -4.72 2.21
C GLY A 210 -20.36 -4.82 1.62
N LEU A 211 -21.16 -3.76 1.67
CA LEU A 211 -22.47 -3.69 1.03
C LEU A 211 -22.37 -3.91 -0.49
N GLN A 212 -21.41 -3.24 -1.14
CA GLN A 212 -21.17 -3.42 -2.58
C GLN A 212 -20.76 -4.85 -2.94
N GLN A 213 -19.93 -5.50 -2.11
CA GLN A 213 -19.53 -6.90 -2.30
C GLN A 213 -20.68 -7.90 -2.09
N MET A 214 -21.67 -7.54 -1.26
CA MET A 214 -22.89 -8.33 -1.04
C MET A 214 -23.96 -8.12 -2.13
N GLY A 215 -23.65 -7.40 -3.22
CA GLY A 215 -24.58 -7.14 -4.32
C GLY A 215 -25.60 -6.03 -4.03
N VAL A 216 -25.44 -5.32 -2.91
CA VAL A 216 -26.28 -4.20 -2.51
C VAL A 216 -25.78 -2.95 -3.23
N THR A 217 -26.64 -2.30 -4.02
CA THR A 217 -26.24 -1.12 -4.81
C THR A 217 -26.47 0.14 -3.97
N GLY A 218 -25.45 0.59 -3.26
CA GLY A 218 -25.50 1.80 -2.44
C GLY A 218 -24.73 2.98 -3.05
N ALA A 219 -25.26 4.19 -2.88
CA ALA A 219 -24.63 5.44 -3.30
C ALA A 219 -24.60 6.44 -2.15
N LEU A 220 -23.41 6.97 -1.87
CA LEU A 220 -23.27 8.13 -0.99
C LEU A 220 -23.72 9.39 -1.76
N ARG A 221 -24.55 10.20 -1.11
CA ARG A 221 -25.06 11.48 -1.62
C ARG A 221 -24.56 12.64 -0.77
N PHE A 222 -24.58 13.82 -1.37
CA PHE A 222 -24.22 15.07 -0.73
C PHE A 222 -25.11 16.20 -1.24
N GLY A 223 -25.38 17.19 -0.38
CA GLY A 223 -26.18 18.37 -0.72
C GLY A 223 -26.23 19.39 0.42
N PRO A 224 -27.09 20.41 0.32
CA PRO A 224 -27.29 21.40 1.38
C PRO A 224 -27.54 20.85 2.80
N PRO A 225 -28.26 19.72 2.99
CA PRO A 225 -28.45 19.16 4.33
C PRO A 225 -27.25 18.35 4.85
N GLY A 226 -26.20 18.14 4.05
CA GLY A 226 -25.03 17.35 4.39
C GLY A 226 -24.89 16.11 3.50
N TYR A 227 -24.40 15.02 4.07
CA TYR A 227 -24.16 13.74 3.41
C TYR A 227 -25.19 12.71 3.85
N TRP A 228 -25.67 11.85 2.97
CA TRP A 228 -26.50 10.70 3.35
C TRP A 228 -26.17 9.50 2.47
N LEU A 229 -26.58 8.32 2.93
CA LEU A 229 -26.42 7.09 2.16
C LEU A 229 -27.77 6.68 1.58
N GLU A 230 -27.79 6.24 0.34
CA GLU A 230 -28.92 5.58 -0.29
C GLU A 230 -28.50 4.16 -0.61
N VAL A 231 -29.32 3.17 -0.24
CA VAL A 231 -28.99 1.75 -0.43
C VAL A 231 -30.19 1.06 -1.03
N MET A 232 -30.00 0.38 -2.16
CA MET A 232 -31.04 -0.47 -2.74
C MET A 232 -31.07 -1.81 -2.01
N ASP A 233 -32.18 -2.15 -1.36
CA ASP A 233 -32.39 -3.46 -0.78
C ASP A 233 -32.57 -4.49 -1.92
N ALA A 234 -31.67 -5.47 -1.98
CA ALA A 234 -31.66 -6.48 -3.03
C ALA A 234 -32.83 -7.48 -2.95
N SER A 235 -33.45 -7.62 -1.77
CA SER A 235 -34.57 -8.55 -1.53
C SER A 235 -35.92 -7.95 -1.90
N THR A 236 -36.10 -6.65 -1.67
CA THR A 236 -37.36 -5.94 -1.90
C THR A 236 -37.32 -5.04 -3.14
N GLY A 237 -36.13 -4.63 -3.59
CA GLY A 237 -35.95 -3.64 -4.65
C GLY A 237 -36.26 -2.21 -4.20
N GLU A 238 -36.39 -1.96 -2.90
CA GLU A 238 -36.70 -0.64 -2.34
C GLU A 238 -35.42 0.18 -2.12
N LEU A 239 -35.50 1.49 -2.36
CA LEU A 239 -34.43 2.43 -2.05
C LEU A 239 -34.56 2.91 -0.60
N LEU A 240 -33.63 2.49 0.25
CA LEU A 240 -33.55 2.89 1.64
C LEU A 240 -32.64 4.11 1.79
N GLU A 241 -33.22 5.25 2.13
CA GLU A 241 -32.49 6.50 2.36
C GLU A 241 -32.12 6.69 3.84
N GLY A 242 -30.87 7.09 4.07
CA GLY A 242 -30.34 7.41 5.38
C GLY A 242 -30.62 8.86 5.75
N PRO A 243 -30.69 9.19 7.05
CA PRO A 243 -30.78 10.57 7.46
C PRO A 243 -29.49 11.34 7.08
N PRO A 244 -29.60 12.64 6.78
CA PRO A 244 -28.45 13.48 6.49
C PRO A 244 -27.54 13.61 7.71
N ALA A 245 -26.25 13.67 7.44
CA ALA A 245 -25.17 13.73 8.41
C ALA A 245 -24.15 14.81 8.03
N ALA A 246 -23.47 15.35 9.04
CA ALA A 246 -22.53 16.45 8.84
C ALA A 246 -21.30 16.06 8.00
N THR A 247 -20.92 14.78 8.02
CA THR A 247 -19.73 14.28 7.33
C THR A 247 -20.04 13.05 6.49
N VAL A 248 -19.22 12.82 5.45
CA VAL A 248 -19.24 11.60 4.64
C VAL A 248 -19.09 10.34 5.49
N TRP A 249 -18.37 10.41 6.61
CA TRP A 249 -18.14 9.29 7.51
C TRP A 249 -19.35 8.99 8.42
N ASP A 250 -20.12 10.01 8.76
CA ASP A 250 -21.30 9.86 9.61
C ASP A 250 -22.53 9.39 8.84
N ALA A 251 -22.59 9.62 7.53
CA ALA A 251 -23.71 9.21 6.68
C ALA A 251 -23.96 7.68 6.71
N PRO A 252 -22.96 6.80 6.52
CA PRO A 252 -23.15 5.36 6.69
C PRO A 252 -23.62 4.96 8.09
N ARG A 253 -23.14 5.61 9.15
CA ARG A 253 -23.55 5.33 10.54
C ARG A 253 -25.01 5.72 10.79
N ALA A 254 -25.40 6.88 10.28
CA ALA A 254 -26.74 7.39 10.42
C ALA A 254 -27.76 6.52 9.67
N TRP A 255 -27.36 6.01 8.50
CA TRP A 255 -28.11 5.01 7.75
C TRP A 255 -28.23 3.68 8.51
N ARG A 256 -27.10 3.15 9.01
CA ARG A 256 -27.03 1.88 9.75
C ARG A 256 -27.93 1.88 10.98
N ARG A 257 -27.84 2.93 11.81
CA ARG A 257 -28.72 3.08 13.00
C ARG A 257 -30.21 3.11 12.67
N ARG A 258 -30.56 3.52 11.45
CA ARG A 258 -31.95 3.59 11.00
C ARG A 258 -32.45 2.25 10.45
N HIS A 259 -31.62 1.55 9.68
CA HIS A 259 -32.07 0.46 8.80
C HIS A 259 -31.48 -0.91 9.12
N GLU A 260 -30.36 -1.01 9.84
CA GLU A 260 -29.70 -2.30 10.08
C GLU A 260 -30.52 -3.22 11.00
N SER A 261 -31.27 -2.67 11.96
CA SER A 261 -32.20 -3.45 12.77
C SER A 261 -33.39 -4.02 11.97
N GLU A 262 -33.64 -3.53 10.75
CA GLU A 262 -34.71 -3.99 9.87
C GLU A 262 -34.20 -5.05 8.87
N LEU A 263 -32.93 -4.97 8.45
CA LEU A 263 -32.28 -5.94 7.56
C LEU A 263 -31.84 -7.24 8.26
N ASP A 264 -31.61 -7.21 9.56
CA ASP A 264 -31.26 -8.41 10.38
C ASP A 264 -32.48 -9.26 10.78
N ARG A 265 -33.70 -8.92 10.32
CA ARG A 265 -34.84 -9.82 10.46
C ARG A 265 -34.67 -10.95 9.43
N PRO A 266 -34.45 -12.22 9.84
CA PRO A 266 -34.53 -13.32 8.90
C PRO A 266 -35.94 -13.28 8.28
N GLY A 267 -36.00 -13.25 6.95
CA GLY A 267 -37.27 -13.28 6.24
C GLY A 267 -38.07 -14.50 6.69
N ASP A 268 -39.21 -14.25 7.31
CA ASP A 268 -40.26 -15.27 7.43
C ASP A 268 -40.71 -15.59 6.01
N ALA A 269 -40.26 -16.74 5.52
CA ALA A 269 -40.80 -17.41 4.35
C ALA A 269 -42.16 -18.05 4.66
#